data_AF-A0A2P2GGV2-F1
#
_entry.id   AF-A0A2P2GGV2-F1
#
_cell.length_a   1.000
_cell.length_b   1.000
_cell.length_c   1.000
_cell.angle_alpha   90.00
_cell.angle_beta   90.00
_cell.angle_gamma   90.00
#
_symmetry.space_group_name_H-M   'P 1'
#
loop_
_entity.id
_entity.type
_entity.pdbx_description
1 polymer ?
#
loop_
_entity_poly.entity_id
_entity_poly.type
_entity_poly.pdbx_seq_one_letter_code
_entity_poly.pdbx_strand_id
1 'polypeptide(L)'
;MQPPAVPDLAHTHARPVHWLATATAMAGVVALAGLLQPGPAGATAAPAPRPAPDAATARFPLECRGAPSTIAQRATGDLDGDGNPETVAVVHCEAGSGTPPSGIYVLTHGTAAGTPAARVVATLVEPSELKNVTAFAVRDGAVHATLLGYSSPDVPSCCPDEHEQVTWRWKGGVFLRTAKNEARAV
;
A
#
# COMPACT_ATOMS: atom_id res chain seq x y z
N MET A 1 78.22 -32.46 -9.23
CA MET A 1 76.84 -31.95 -9.35
C MET A 1 76.71 -30.79 -8.37
N GLN A 2 76.75 -29.56 -8.88
CA GLN A 2 76.58 -28.35 -8.08
C GLN A 2 75.09 -27.96 -8.14
N PRO A 3 74.42 -27.65 -7.01
CA PRO A 3 73.02 -27.23 -7.05
C PRO A 3 72.90 -25.86 -7.72
N PRO A 4 71.76 -25.57 -8.38
CA PRO A 4 71.57 -24.29 -9.04
C PRO A 4 71.41 -23.18 -7.99
N ALA A 5 72.00 -22.02 -8.27
CA ALA A 5 71.73 -20.80 -7.52
C ALA A 5 70.30 -20.33 -7.85
N VAL A 6 69.36 -20.58 -6.95
CA VAL A 6 68.07 -19.89 -6.97
C VAL A 6 68.29 -18.46 -6.48
N PRO A 7 67.65 -17.44 -7.10
CA PRO A 7 67.71 -16.07 -6.59
C PRO A 7 67.15 -16.06 -5.17
N ASP A 8 67.91 -15.50 -4.24
CA ASP A 8 67.44 -15.19 -2.89
C ASP A 8 66.22 -14.26 -3.03
N LEU A 9 65.02 -14.81 -2.76
CA LEU A 9 63.80 -14.03 -2.65
C LEU A 9 64.01 -13.14 -1.43
N ALA A 10 64.56 -11.94 -1.64
CA ALA A 10 64.78 -10.93 -0.63
C ALA A 10 63.59 -10.92 0.30
N HIS A 11 63.76 -11.54 1.46
CA HIS A 11 62.68 -11.73 2.40
C HIS A 11 62.20 -10.34 2.76
N THR A 12 60.94 -10.04 2.45
CA THR A 12 60.26 -8.84 2.91
C THR A 12 60.13 -8.99 4.41
N HIS A 13 61.21 -8.69 5.14
CA HIS A 13 61.23 -8.75 6.58
C HIS A 13 60.26 -7.68 7.08
N ALA A 14 59.08 -8.11 7.52
CA ALA A 14 58.11 -7.25 8.16
C ALA A 14 58.75 -6.65 9.42
N ARG A 15 59.28 -5.43 9.29
CA ARG A 15 59.87 -4.70 10.41
C ARG A 15 58.79 -4.43 11.46
N PRO A 16 59.12 -4.35 12.76
CA PRO A 16 58.14 -4.09 13.84
C PRO A 16 57.24 -2.87 13.58
N VAL A 17 57.76 -1.87 12.86
CA VAL A 17 57.03 -0.68 12.42
C VAL A 17 55.84 -1.02 11.49
N HIS A 18 55.94 -2.04 10.63
CA HIS A 18 54.81 -2.48 9.79
C HIS A 18 53.68 -3.06 10.64
N TRP A 19 54.01 -3.81 11.69
CA TRP A 19 53.01 -4.34 12.62
C TRP A 19 52.33 -3.24 13.42
N LEU A 20 53.08 -2.24 13.89
CA LEU A 20 52.52 -1.06 14.56
C LEU A 20 51.59 -0.27 13.63
N ALA A 21 51.99 -0.05 12.37
CA ALA A 21 51.14 0.65 11.41
C ALA A 21 49.81 -0.08 11.17
N THR A 22 49.86 -1.41 11.04
CA THR A 22 48.66 -2.24 10.83
C THR A 22 47.74 -2.23 12.04
N ALA A 23 48.30 -2.37 13.25
CA ALA A 23 47.53 -2.32 14.50
C ALA A 23 46.83 -0.96 14.70
N THR A 24 47.54 0.14 14.40
CA THR A 24 46.97 1.49 14.52
C THR A 24 45.85 1.73 13.51
N ALA A 25 46.02 1.24 12.28
CA ALA A 25 44.97 1.31 11.25
C ALA A 25 43.70 0.54 11.67
N MET A 26 43.85 -0.68 12.21
CA MET A 26 42.72 -1.49 12.70
C MET A 26 42.03 -0.83 13.89
N ALA A 27 42.79 -0.30 14.85
CA ALA A 27 42.23 0.44 15.98
C ALA A 27 41.45 1.69 15.53
N GLY A 28 41.95 2.41 14.52
CA GLY A 28 41.26 3.54 13.92
C GLY A 28 39.93 3.15 13.27
N VAL A 29 39.88 2.05 12.52
CA VAL A 29 38.64 1.54 11.91
C VAL A 29 37.62 1.16 12.98
N VAL A 30 38.05 0.45 14.04
CA VAL A 30 37.17 0.05 15.15
C VAL A 30 36.63 1.27 15.90
N ALA A 31 37.48 2.27 16.17
CA ALA A 31 37.05 3.51 16.83
C ALA A 31 36.07 4.31 15.97
N LEU A 32 36.32 4.43 14.66
CA LEU A 32 35.44 5.12 13.73
C LEU A 32 34.09 4.41 13.59
N ALA A 33 34.09 3.07 13.54
CA ALA A 33 32.86 2.27 13.55
C ALA A 33 32.07 2.45 14.85
N GLY A 34 32.76 2.60 15.99
CA GLY A 34 32.17 2.94 17.29
C GLY A 34 31.42 4.28 17.29
N LEU A 35 31.98 5.30 16.63
CA LEU A 35 31.36 6.62 16.49
C LEU A 35 30.14 6.63 15.54
N LEU A 36 30.07 5.66 14.64
CA LEU A 36 28.97 5.45 13.70
C LEU A 36 27.93 4.44 14.23
N GLN A 37 28.05 3.98 15.48
CA GLN A 37 27.05 3.08 16.02
C GLN A 37 25.70 3.80 16.16
N PRO A 38 24.60 3.22 15.66
CA PRO A 38 23.28 3.71 15.98
C PRO A 38 23.14 3.71 17.50
N GLY A 39 22.58 4.79 18.06
CA GLY A 39 22.32 4.88 19.50
C GLY A 39 21.56 3.65 20.01
N PRO A 40 21.64 3.35 21.31
CA PRO A 40 20.96 2.18 21.89
C PRO A 40 19.52 2.18 21.40
N ALA A 41 19.12 1.11 20.73
CA ALA A 41 17.74 0.88 20.34
C ALA A 41 16.94 0.65 21.63
N GLY A 42 16.57 1.75 22.29
CA GLY A 42 15.51 1.73 23.26
C GLY A 42 14.29 1.22 22.51
N ALA A 43 13.90 -0.01 22.79
CA ALA A 43 12.63 -0.56 22.33
C ALA A 43 11.52 0.22 23.05
N THR A 44 11.25 1.44 22.60
CA THR A 44 9.96 2.06 22.83
C THR A 44 8.95 1.14 22.16
N ALA A 45 8.14 0.46 22.97
CA ALA A 45 7.01 -0.31 22.46
C ALA A 45 6.25 0.60 21.48
N ALA A 46 6.23 0.20 20.21
CA ALA A 46 5.45 0.92 19.22
C ALA A 46 4.00 1.00 19.75
N PRO A 47 3.33 2.16 19.63
CA PRO A 47 1.92 2.26 19.97
C PRO A 47 1.16 1.11 19.30
N ALA A 48 0.25 0.46 20.03
CA ALA A 48 -0.57 -0.59 19.45
C ALA A 48 -1.29 -0.05 18.19
N PRO A 49 -1.38 -0.82 17.09
CA PRO A 49 -2.06 -0.39 15.89
C PRO A 49 -3.47 0.11 16.21
N ARG A 50 -3.78 1.34 15.79
CA ARG A 50 -5.12 1.89 15.97
C ARG A 50 -6.11 1.07 15.13
N PRO A 51 -7.32 0.74 15.63
CA PRO A 51 -8.34 0.11 14.81
C PRO A 51 -8.66 0.97 13.57
N ALA A 52 -8.99 0.32 12.45
CA ALA A 52 -9.40 1.01 11.24
C ALA A 52 -10.68 1.86 11.50
N PRO A 53 -10.86 2.99 10.78
CA PRO A 53 -12.03 3.85 10.97
C PRO A 53 -13.33 3.14 10.58
N ASP A 54 -14.40 3.30 11.36
CA ASP A 54 -15.69 2.67 11.05
C ASP A 54 -16.38 3.38 9.88
N ALA A 55 -16.57 2.65 8.77
CA ALA A 55 -17.25 3.13 7.57
C ALA A 55 -18.68 3.61 7.83
N ALA A 56 -19.40 3.05 8.81
CA ALA A 56 -20.76 3.48 9.13
C ALA A 56 -20.82 4.91 9.68
N THR A 57 -19.68 5.44 10.15
CA THR A 57 -19.58 6.81 10.64
C THR A 57 -19.19 7.80 9.55
N ALA A 58 -18.83 7.36 8.35
CA ALA A 58 -18.40 8.25 7.28
C ALA A 58 -19.58 8.96 6.60
N ARG A 59 -19.32 10.16 6.06
CA ARG A 59 -20.20 10.81 5.09
C ARG A 59 -19.67 10.54 3.70
N PHE A 60 -20.37 9.71 2.94
CA PHE A 60 -19.98 9.38 1.57
C PHE A 60 -20.58 10.39 0.57
N PRO A 61 -19.81 10.81 -0.45
CA PRO A 61 -20.28 11.76 -1.46
C PRO A 61 -21.16 11.08 -2.52
N LEU A 62 -22.30 10.51 -2.10
CA LEU A 62 -23.32 9.96 -3.03
C LEU A 62 -24.56 10.83 -3.06
N GLU A 63 -25.13 10.98 -4.25
CA GLU A 63 -26.39 11.69 -4.47
C GLU A 63 -27.55 10.70 -4.66
N CYS A 64 -28.12 10.25 -3.54
CA CYS A 64 -29.17 9.22 -3.53
C CYS A 64 -30.60 9.77 -3.68
N ARG A 65 -30.76 11.06 -4.02
CA ARG A 65 -32.06 11.72 -4.24
C ARG A 65 -33.10 11.44 -3.13
N GLY A 66 -32.66 11.44 -1.88
CA GLY A 66 -33.49 11.20 -0.71
C GLY A 66 -33.57 9.74 -0.24
N ALA A 67 -33.07 8.77 -1.02
CA ALA A 67 -32.85 7.42 -0.52
C ALA A 67 -31.62 7.37 0.41
N PRO A 68 -31.58 6.46 1.40
CA PRO A 68 -30.37 6.20 2.17
C PRO A 68 -29.28 5.57 1.30
N SER A 69 -28.03 5.59 1.80
CA SER A 69 -26.92 4.83 1.21
C SER A 69 -26.68 3.53 1.97
N THR A 70 -26.14 2.54 1.28
CA THR A 70 -25.83 1.21 1.80
C THR A 70 -24.35 0.92 1.61
N ILE A 71 -23.68 0.47 2.68
CA ILE A 71 -22.32 -0.09 2.59
C ILE A 71 -22.45 -1.57 2.24
N ALA A 72 -22.21 -1.90 0.97
CA ALA A 72 -22.35 -3.26 0.47
C ALA A 72 -21.20 -4.17 0.92
N GLN A 73 -19.97 -3.64 0.88
CA GLN A 73 -18.75 -4.35 1.26
C GLN A 73 -17.78 -3.37 1.92
N ARG A 74 -16.90 -3.91 2.78
CA ARG A 74 -15.81 -3.15 3.38
C ARG A 74 -14.61 -4.05 3.66
N ALA A 75 -13.43 -3.47 3.58
CA ALA A 75 -12.17 -4.13 3.88
C ALA A 75 -11.21 -3.11 4.50
N THR A 76 -10.24 -3.59 5.27
CA THR A 76 -9.30 -2.75 6.00
C THR A 76 -7.87 -3.17 5.73
N GLY A 77 -6.94 -2.23 5.74
CA GLY A 77 -5.51 -2.52 5.63
C GLY A 77 -4.71 -1.24 5.56
N ASP A 78 -3.42 -1.34 5.86
CA ASP A 78 -2.45 -0.25 5.73
C ASP A 78 -2.13 -0.06 4.24
N LEU A 79 -2.70 0.99 3.63
CA LEU A 79 -2.61 1.26 2.20
C LEU A 79 -1.43 2.18 1.85
N ASP A 80 -0.99 3.01 2.79
CA ASP A 80 0.08 3.97 2.58
C ASP A 80 1.42 3.59 3.24
N GLY A 81 1.42 2.56 4.08
CA GLY A 81 2.59 2.00 4.74
C GLY A 81 2.96 2.73 6.03
N ASP A 82 2.08 3.53 6.61
CA ASP A 82 2.34 4.29 7.84
C ASP A 82 2.09 3.50 9.14
N GLY A 83 1.58 2.27 9.03
CA GLY A 83 1.26 1.38 10.15
C GLY A 83 -0.13 1.57 10.75
N ASN A 84 -0.92 2.54 10.27
CA ASN A 84 -2.33 2.69 10.58
C ASN A 84 -3.17 2.08 9.45
N PRO A 85 -4.21 1.29 9.76
CA PRO A 85 -5.08 0.75 8.74
C PRO A 85 -6.13 1.76 8.27
N GLU A 86 -6.30 1.86 6.96
CA GLU A 86 -7.44 2.50 6.31
C GLU A 86 -8.63 1.54 6.23
N THR A 87 -9.81 2.12 6.04
CA THR A 87 -11.01 1.36 5.64
C THR A 87 -11.38 1.72 4.21
N VAL A 88 -11.64 0.72 3.38
CA VAL A 88 -12.18 0.92 2.03
C VAL A 88 -13.59 0.37 2.00
N ALA A 89 -14.53 1.19 1.55
CA ALA A 89 -15.96 0.87 1.53
C ALA A 89 -16.50 0.92 0.10
N VAL A 90 -17.26 -0.11 -0.26
CA VAL A 90 -18.11 -0.14 -1.45
C VAL A 90 -19.49 0.33 -1.02
N VAL A 91 -19.95 1.44 -1.60
CA VAL A 91 -21.19 2.10 -1.19
C VAL A 91 -22.03 2.39 -2.41
N HIS A 92 -23.33 2.16 -2.32
CA HIS A 92 -24.29 2.56 -3.33
C HIS A 92 -25.55 3.12 -2.66
N CYS A 93 -26.43 3.73 -3.43
CA CYS A 93 -27.74 4.12 -2.92
C CYS A 93 -28.59 2.87 -2.66
N GLU A 94 -29.44 2.91 -1.65
CA GLU A 94 -30.42 1.85 -1.44
C GLU A 94 -31.45 1.88 -2.59
N ALA A 95 -31.76 0.72 -3.15
CA ALA A 95 -32.78 0.57 -4.18
C ALA A 95 -33.62 -0.66 -3.89
N GLY A 96 -34.93 -0.56 -4.14
CA GLY A 96 -35.85 -1.68 -3.93
C GLY A 96 -35.69 -2.80 -4.96
N SER A 97 -35.22 -2.49 -6.17
CA SER A 97 -34.98 -3.47 -7.25
C SER A 97 -33.71 -3.11 -8.03
N GLY A 98 -32.94 -4.14 -8.41
CA GLY A 98 -31.68 -4.00 -9.12
C GLY A 98 -30.48 -3.70 -8.21
N THR A 99 -29.32 -3.49 -8.82
CA THR A 99 -28.08 -3.11 -8.14
C THR A 99 -27.64 -1.75 -8.68
N PRO A 100 -27.82 -0.67 -7.91
CA PRO A 100 -27.36 0.65 -8.31
C PRO A 100 -25.84 0.67 -8.47
N PRO A 101 -25.31 1.59 -9.32
CA PRO A 101 -23.88 1.80 -9.44
C PRO A 101 -23.22 2.02 -8.07
N SER A 102 -22.05 1.42 -7.91
CA SER A 102 -21.26 1.49 -6.70
C SER A 102 -20.18 2.56 -6.79
N GLY A 103 -19.96 3.27 -5.69
CA GLY A 103 -18.74 4.02 -5.44
C GLY A 103 -17.80 3.21 -4.55
N ILE A 104 -16.48 3.39 -4.73
CA ILE A 104 -15.45 2.82 -3.86
C ILE A 104 -14.71 3.98 -3.19
N TYR A 105 -14.72 4.03 -1.86
CA TYR A 105 -14.17 5.14 -1.08
C TYR A 105 -13.12 4.65 -0.10
N VAL A 106 -12.01 5.39 0.02
CA VAL A 106 -10.98 5.16 1.03
C VAL A 106 -11.19 6.12 2.19
N LEU A 107 -11.14 5.56 3.41
CA LEU A 107 -11.44 6.25 4.66
C LEU A 107 -10.23 6.24 5.58
N THR A 108 -9.97 7.40 6.20
CA THR A 108 -9.05 7.52 7.34
C THR A 108 -9.81 8.00 8.57
N HIS A 109 -9.15 8.02 9.73
CA HIS A 109 -9.71 8.66 10.92
C HIS A 109 -9.95 10.16 10.68
N GLY A 110 -11.07 10.68 11.19
CA GLY A 110 -11.34 12.10 11.30
C GLY A 110 -10.36 12.78 12.26
N THR A 111 -9.97 14.02 11.97
CA THR A 111 -8.96 14.77 12.74
C THR A 111 -9.55 15.86 13.64
N ALA A 112 -10.84 16.16 13.53
CA ALA A 112 -11.47 17.26 14.24
C ALA A 112 -12.61 16.78 15.17
N ALA A 113 -12.65 17.35 16.38
CA ALA A 113 -13.77 17.14 17.29
C ALA A 113 -15.09 17.62 16.64
N GLY A 114 -16.15 16.82 16.74
CA GLY A 114 -17.45 17.11 16.14
C GLY A 114 -17.59 16.76 14.65
N THR A 115 -16.54 16.21 14.01
CA THR A 115 -16.63 15.64 12.66
C THR A 115 -16.88 14.13 12.72
N PRO A 116 -17.38 13.51 11.63
CA PRO A 116 -17.57 12.07 11.62
C PRO A 116 -16.24 11.34 11.85
N ALA A 117 -16.28 10.23 12.60
CA ALA A 117 -15.08 9.54 13.06
C ALA A 117 -14.24 8.97 11.89
N ALA A 118 -14.89 8.68 10.76
CA ALA A 118 -14.26 8.36 9.49
C ALA A 118 -14.44 9.51 8.48
N ARG A 119 -13.38 9.84 7.75
CA ARG A 119 -13.42 10.82 6.64
C ARG A 119 -13.04 10.13 5.33
N VAL A 120 -13.71 10.50 4.24
CA VAL A 120 -13.32 10.09 2.88
C VAL A 120 -12.08 10.87 2.47
N VAL A 121 -11.02 10.18 2.06
CA VAL A 121 -9.76 10.78 1.56
C VAL A 121 -9.51 10.51 0.08
N ALA A 122 -10.16 9.51 -0.49
CA ALA A 122 -10.10 9.22 -1.92
C ALA A 122 -11.38 8.53 -2.40
N THR A 123 -11.74 8.79 -3.64
CA THR A 123 -12.73 8.02 -4.41
C THR A 123 -11.98 7.23 -5.48
N LEU A 124 -12.08 5.90 -5.45
CA LEU A 124 -11.42 5.00 -6.40
C LEU A 124 -12.31 4.67 -7.61
N VAL A 125 -13.63 4.67 -7.38
CA VAL A 125 -14.68 4.53 -8.39
C VAL A 125 -15.78 5.52 -8.03
N GLU A 126 -16.17 6.38 -8.96
CA GLU A 126 -17.31 7.27 -8.81
C GLU A 126 -18.61 6.55 -9.25
N PRO A 127 -19.75 6.75 -8.57
CA PRO A 127 -21.03 6.14 -8.98
C PRO A 127 -21.46 6.50 -10.41
N SER A 128 -20.99 7.64 -10.94
CA SER A 128 -21.24 8.06 -12.33
C SER A 128 -20.49 7.24 -13.38
N GLU A 129 -19.49 6.43 -12.99
CA GLU A 129 -18.85 5.45 -13.88
C GLU A 129 -19.76 4.26 -14.20
N LEU A 130 -20.93 4.16 -13.57
CA LEU A 130 -21.94 3.11 -13.80
C LEU A 130 -21.37 1.69 -13.61
N LYS A 131 -20.42 1.52 -12.68
CA LYS A 131 -19.81 0.23 -12.38
C LYS A 131 -20.47 -0.44 -11.17
N ASN A 132 -20.59 -1.76 -11.24
CA ASN A 132 -20.97 -2.61 -10.11
C ASN A 132 -19.75 -3.41 -9.62
N VAL A 133 -19.61 -3.60 -8.32
CA VAL A 133 -18.48 -4.34 -7.72
C VAL A 133 -18.93 -5.76 -7.35
N THR A 134 -18.22 -6.77 -7.84
CA THR A 134 -18.56 -8.19 -7.57
C THR A 134 -17.52 -8.94 -6.76
N ALA A 135 -16.26 -8.59 -6.90
CA ALA A 135 -15.18 -9.06 -6.02
C ALA A 135 -14.44 -7.85 -5.46
N PHE A 136 -14.05 -7.92 -4.19
CA PHE A 136 -13.42 -6.81 -3.48
C PHE A 136 -12.55 -7.32 -2.34
N ALA A 137 -11.32 -6.82 -2.25
CA ALA A 137 -10.40 -7.14 -1.16
C ALA A 137 -9.34 -6.05 -0.97
N VAL A 138 -8.84 -5.94 0.26
CA VAL A 138 -7.59 -5.23 0.57
C VAL A 138 -6.54 -6.26 0.95
N ARG A 139 -5.41 -6.26 0.24
CA ARG A 139 -4.27 -7.15 0.50
C ARG A 139 -3.00 -6.55 -0.09
N ASP A 140 -1.87 -6.80 0.57
CA ASP A 140 -0.54 -6.37 0.10
C ASP A 140 -0.44 -4.84 -0.14
N GLY A 141 -1.09 -4.05 0.72
CA GLY A 141 -1.14 -2.58 0.61
C GLY A 141 -1.87 -2.07 -0.62
N ALA A 142 -2.80 -2.86 -1.16
CA ALA A 142 -3.52 -2.54 -2.39
C ALA A 142 -5.00 -2.90 -2.29
N VAL A 143 -5.83 -2.11 -2.97
CA VAL A 143 -7.25 -2.40 -3.16
C VAL A 143 -7.41 -3.18 -4.45
N HIS A 144 -8.11 -4.31 -4.40
CA HIS A 144 -8.41 -5.16 -5.54
C HIS A 144 -9.92 -5.21 -5.73
N ALA A 145 -10.39 -5.03 -6.96
CA ALA A 145 -11.80 -5.22 -7.26
C ALA A 145 -12.02 -5.85 -8.64
N THR A 146 -13.20 -6.45 -8.82
CA THR A 146 -13.76 -6.79 -10.13
C THR A 146 -14.95 -5.87 -10.39
N LEU A 147 -14.83 -5.06 -11.43
CA LEU A 147 -15.84 -4.10 -11.84
C LEU A 147 -16.61 -4.65 -13.05
N LEU A 148 -17.94 -4.60 -12.95
CA LEU A 148 -18.84 -4.85 -14.06
C LEU A 148 -19.34 -3.52 -14.62
N GLY A 149 -19.32 -3.37 -15.94
CA GLY A 149 -19.80 -2.18 -16.64
C GLY A 149 -20.50 -2.49 -17.95
N TYR A 150 -20.72 -1.45 -18.74
CA TYR A 150 -21.51 -1.52 -19.97
C TYR A 150 -20.72 -0.90 -21.11
N SER A 151 -20.59 -1.62 -22.23
CA SER A 151 -19.89 -1.16 -23.42
C SER A 151 -20.63 -0.07 -24.17
N SER A 152 -21.97 -0.03 -24.02
CA SER A 152 -22.83 1.00 -24.59
C SER A 152 -24.15 1.15 -23.81
N PRO A 153 -24.88 2.26 -24.00
CA PRO A 153 -26.21 2.46 -23.41
C PRO A 153 -27.28 1.47 -23.88
N ASP A 154 -27.04 0.74 -24.96
CA ASP A 154 -27.99 -0.24 -25.51
C ASP A 154 -27.93 -1.59 -24.78
N VAL A 155 -26.90 -1.80 -23.94
CA VAL A 155 -26.76 -3.00 -23.12
C VAL A 155 -27.79 -2.98 -21.98
N PRO A 156 -28.64 -4.01 -21.84
CA PRO A 156 -29.64 -4.05 -20.77
C PRO A 156 -29.02 -3.99 -19.38
N SER A 157 -29.62 -3.23 -18.46
CA SER A 157 -29.11 -3.08 -17.08
C SER A 157 -29.05 -4.39 -16.26
N CYS A 158 -29.74 -5.45 -16.69
CA CYS A 158 -29.62 -6.78 -16.07
C CYS A 158 -28.25 -7.41 -16.29
N CYS A 159 -27.53 -6.94 -17.30
CA CYS A 159 -26.57 -7.75 -18.03
C CYS A 159 -25.34 -6.90 -18.43
N PRO A 160 -24.55 -6.39 -17.45
CA PRO A 160 -23.26 -5.77 -17.73
C PRO A 160 -22.40 -6.68 -18.63
N ASP A 161 -21.77 -6.12 -19.65
CA ASP A 161 -21.00 -6.85 -20.66
C ASP A 161 -19.50 -6.50 -20.65
N GLU A 162 -19.08 -5.56 -19.79
CA GLU A 162 -17.67 -5.26 -19.53
C GLU A 162 -17.22 -5.78 -18.18
N HIS A 163 -16.10 -6.49 -18.16
CA HIS A 163 -15.49 -7.02 -16.94
C HIS A 163 -14.05 -6.51 -16.83
N GLU A 164 -13.73 -5.84 -15.72
CA GLU A 164 -12.41 -5.28 -15.46
C GLU A 164 -11.89 -5.71 -14.09
N GLN A 165 -10.70 -6.32 -14.07
CA GLN A 165 -9.97 -6.55 -12.84
C GLN A 165 -9.04 -5.36 -12.59
N VAL A 166 -9.23 -4.72 -11.44
CA VAL A 166 -8.55 -3.48 -11.09
C VAL A 166 -7.80 -3.62 -9.80
N THR A 167 -6.64 -2.97 -9.75
CA THR A 167 -5.86 -2.80 -8.54
C THR A 167 -5.51 -1.34 -8.38
N TRP A 168 -5.74 -0.79 -7.19
CA TRP A 168 -5.27 0.52 -6.78
C TRP A 168 -4.15 0.40 -5.76
N ARG A 169 -3.05 1.11 -6.01
CA ARG A 169 -1.93 1.23 -5.07
C ARG A 169 -1.64 2.67 -4.76
N TRP A 170 -1.42 2.98 -3.49
CA TRP A 170 -0.97 4.30 -3.08
C TRP A 170 0.46 4.55 -3.60
N LYS A 171 0.67 5.70 -4.23
CA LYS A 171 2.00 6.15 -4.63
C LYS A 171 2.06 7.68 -4.60
N GLY A 172 2.81 8.21 -3.65
CA GLY A 172 3.14 9.63 -3.61
C GLY A 172 1.93 10.57 -3.53
N GLY A 173 0.93 10.24 -2.71
CA GLY A 173 -0.23 11.11 -2.49
C GLY A 173 -1.49 10.76 -3.30
N VAL A 174 -1.43 9.74 -4.16
CA VAL A 174 -2.55 9.35 -5.01
C VAL A 174 -2.63 7.83 -5.16
N PHE A 175 -3.85 7.31 -5.33
CA PHE A 175 -4.10 5.93 -5.72
C PHE A 175 -3.97 5.77 -7.23
N LEU A 176 -2.99 4.98 -7.67
CA LEU A 176 -2.81 4.64 -9.07
C LEU A 176 -3.61 3.38 -9.40
N ARG A 177 -4.56 3.50 -10.35
CA ARG A 177 -5.32 2.38 -10.91
C ARG A 177 -4.51 1.66 -11.96
N THR A 178 -4.49 0.34 -11.87
CA THR A 178 -4.03 -0.57 -12.93
C THR A 178 -5.18 -1.50 -13.28
N ALA A 179 -5.40 -1.70 -14.57
CA ALA A 179 -6.54 -2.43 -15.10
C ALA A 179 -6.07 -3.57 -15.99
N LYS A 180 -6.71 -4.72 -15.85
CA LYS A 180 -6.65 -5.81 -16.82
C LYS A 180 -8.05 -6.03 -17.35
N ASN A 181 -8.25 -5.69 -18.61
CA ASN A 181 -9.50 -5.96 -19.31
C ASN A 181 -9.51 -7.43 -19.71
N GLU A 182 -10.55 -8.15 -19.31
CA GLU A 182 -10.83 -9.45 -19.91
C GLU A 182 -11.64 -9.20 -21.18
N ALA A 183 -10.94 -9.05 -22.31
CA ALA A 183 -11.61 -9.08 -23.61
C ALA A 183 -12.20 -10.49 -23.80
N ARG A 184 -13.50 -10.58 -24.05
CA ARG A 184 -14.18 -11.85 -24.30
C ARG A 184 -13.55 -12.50 -25.54
N ALA A 185 -13.03 -13.72 -25.37
CA ALA A 185 -12.83 -14.62 -26.50
C ALA A 185 -14.20 -14.91 -27.10
N VAL A 186 -14.40 -14.51 -28.36
CA VAL A 186 -15.57 -14.83 -29.18
C VAL A 186 -15.49 -16.27 -29.64
#